data_AF-U2KYH2-F1
#
_entry.id   AF-U2KYH2-F1
#
_cell.length_a   1.000
_cell.length_b   1.000
_cell.length_c   1.000
_cell.angle_alpha   90.00
_cell.angle_beta   90.00
_cell.angle_gamma   90.00
#
_symmetry.space_group_name_H-M   'P 1'
#
loop_
_entity.id
_entity.type
_entity.pdbx_description
1 polymer ?
#
loop_
_entity_poly.entity_id
_entity_poly.type
_entity_poly.pdbx_seq_one_letter_code
_entity_poly.pdbx_strand_id
1 'polypeptide(L)'
;MTLLLGLGDAFHLIPRVISHLSPGGFEAHISLLSWGELMTGITMTLFYLLFYYYYRELSKDDNRNKTLVVYALVALRIALLLLPQNEWGTKGNYTFGLIRNIPFAILGILLILWTWKYRKTPGLQYTSSLIFASFLFYLPVVIGARFIPALGALMIPKTVAYVLLVVVGYKHFLQKFEPGNLFKLALTFAIMGLIGGVFYREFTKAYHWTDVTRLSFVHLHLITLGFLWLIIVYLFFRKKVHTKDLFKQPITLYVTGLIWTVVAFTVRGIYEIIGQGQKIFPDAALSGIAGIGHILLSIGLIWMMSQTIQIERQ
;
A
#
# COMPACT_ATOMS: atom_id res chain seq x y z
N MET A 1 9.24 3.90 4.97
CA MET A 1 8.84 2.47 4.87
C MET A 1 7.44 2.32 4.29
N THR A 2 6.39 2.87 4.92
CA THR A 2 4.99 2.74 4.45
C THR A 2 4.76 3.20 3.01
N LEU A 3 5.25 4.40 2.65
CA LEU A 3 5.13 4.92 1.28
C LEU A 3 5.83 4.03 0.25
N LEU A 4 7.01 3.51 0.61
CA LEU A 4 7.81 2.66 -0.28
C LEU A 4 7.17 1.28 -0.48
N LEU A 5 6.56 0.73 0.57
CA LEU A 5 5.74 -0.49 0.47
C LEU A 5 4.51 -0.25 -0.41
N GLY A 6 3.76 0.83 -0.16
CA GLY A 6 2.55 1.15 -0.91
C GLY A 6 2.81 1.44 -2.39
N LEU A 7 3.83 2.26 -2.69
CA LEU A 7 4.24 2.54 -4.08
C LEU A 7 4.83 1.30 -4.75
N GLY A 8 5.63 0.52 -4.03
CA GLY A 8 6.25 -0.70 -4.55
C GLY A 8 5.24 -1.75 -4.97
N ASP A 9 4.32 -2.12 -4.08
CA ASP A 9 3.26 -3.09 -4.40
C ASP A 9 2.30 -2.52 -5.45
N ALA A 10 2.06 -1.20 -5.52
CA ALA A 10 1.20 -0.58 -6.52
C ALA A 10 1.67 -0.82 -7.97
N PHE A 11 2.99 -0.81 -8.21
CA PHE A 11 3.54 -1.10 -9.55
C PHE A 11 3.22 -2.51 -10.05
N HIS A 12 2.85 -3.44 -9.17
CA HIS A 12 2.41 -4.77 -9.56
C HIS A 12 0.90 -4.97 -9.43
N LEU A 13 0.29 -4.45 -8.36
CA LEU A 13 -1.13 -4.59 -8.11
C LEU A 13 -1.97 -3.84 -9.14
N ILE A 14 -1.56 -2.62 -9.55
CA ILE A 14 -2.30 -1.87 -10.57
C ILE A 14 -2.32 -2.65 -11.90
N PRO A 15 -1.19 -3.08 -12.48
CA PRO A 15 -1.20 -3.92 -13.69
C PRO A 15 -2.02 -5.20 -13.55
N ARG A 16 -2.00 -5.87 -12.38
CA ARG A 16 -2.82 -7.07 -12.15
C ARG A 16 -4.31 -6.76 -12.11
N VAL A 17 -4.70 -5.68 -11.45
CA VAL A 17 -6.09 -5.22 -11.40
C VAL A 17 -6.54 -4.88 -12.81
N ILE A 18 -5.75 -4.11 -13.56
CA ILE A 18 -5.97 -3.82 -14.98
C ILE A 18 -6.17 -5.11 -15.79
N SER A 19 -5.28 -6.08 -15.63
CA SER A 19 -5.33 -7.35 -16.36
C SER A 19 -6.58 -8.17 -16.05
N HIS A 20 -7.04 -8.20 -14.79
CA HIS A 20 -8.29 -8.88 -14.43
C HIS A 20 -9.54 -8.15 -14.92
N LEU A 21 -9.45 -6.84 -15.09
CA LEU A 21 -10.55 -5.97 -15.48
C LEU A 21 -10.61 -5.72 -16.99
N SER A 22 -9.68 -6.27 -17.77
CA SER A 22 -9.59 -6.08 -19.22
C SER A 22 -10.05 -7.31 -20.02
N PRO A 23 -10.71 -7.11 -21.18
CA PRO A 23 -10.84 -8.16 -22.19
C PRO A 23 -9.44 -8.65 -22.62
N GLY A 24 -9.20 -9.96 -22.62
CA GLY A 24 -7.88 -10.55 -22.95
C GLY A 24 -6.97 -10.83 -21.74
N GLY A 25 -7.39 -10.47 -20.53
CA GLY A 25 -6.76 -10.94 -19.30
C GLY A 25 -5.30 -10.53 -19.14
N PHE A 26 -4.52 -11.43 -18.51
CA PHE A 26 -3.07 -11.25 -18.30
C PHE A 26 -2.25 -11.26 -19.59
N GLU A 27 -2.73 -11.92 -20.65
CA GLU A 27 -1.97 -12.06 -21.90
C GLU A 27 -1.89 -10.74 -22.67
N ALA A 28 -2.92 -9.90 -22.59
CA ALA A 28 -2.94 -8.57 -23.20
C ALA A 28 -2.00 -7.57 -22.50
N HIS A 29 -1.61 -7.83 -21.24
CA HIS A 29 -0.90 -6.88 -20.38
C HIS A 29 0.49 -7.39 -19.94
N ILE A 30 1.06 -8.37 -20.65
CA ILE A 30 2.34 -9.00 -20.31
C ILE A 30 3.45 -7.97 -20.08
N SER A 31 3.58 -6.99 -20.97
CA SER A 31 4.63 -5.96 -20.84
C SER A 31 4.47 -5.12 -19.58
N LEU A 32 3.24 -4.67 -19.28
CA LEU A 32 2.93 -3.86 -18.10
C LEU A 32 3.18 -4.65 -16.80
N LEU A 33 2.78 -5.93 -16.76
CA LEU A 33 3.04 -6.83 -15.64
C LEU A 33 4.54 -7.07 -15.44
N SER A 34 5.29 -7.26 -16.54
CA SER A 34 6.73 -7.49 -16.54
C SER A 34 7.49 -6.30 -15.96
N TRP A 35 7.21 -5.09 -16.43
CA TRP A 35 7.82 -3.88 -15.85
C TRP A 35 7.38 -3.62 -14.40
N GLY A 36 6.14 -3.96 -14.07
CA GLY A 36 5.63 -3.92 -12.70
C GLY A 36 6.41 -4.83 -11.74
N GLU A 37 6.78 -6.03 -12.18
CA GLU A 37 7.62 -6.97 -11.42
C GLU A 37 9.03 -6.41 -11.17
N LEU A 38 9.64 -5.72 -12.14
CA LEU A 38 10.94 -5.07 -11.95
C LEU A 38 10.87 -4.00 -10.86
N MET A 39 9.92 -3.06 -10.98
CA MET A 39 9.74 -1.97 -10.03
C MET A 39 9.43 -2.50 -8.62
N THR A 40 8.59 -3.55 -8.54
CA THR A 40 8.30 -4.23 -7.26
C THR A 40 9.54 -4.93 -6.71
N GLY A 41 10.35 -5.56 -7.56
CA GLY A 41 11.64 -6.15 -7.17
C GLY A 41 12.57 -5.12 -6.51
N ILE A 42 12.72 -3.95 -7.13
CA ILE A 42 13.56 -2.86 -6.60
C ILE A 42 12.99 -2.36 -5.27
N THR A 43 11.72 -1.96 -5.26
CA THR A 43 11.07 -1.37 -4.07
C THR A 43 11.02 -2.36 -2.90
N MET A 44 10.70 -3.65 -3.11
CA MET A 44 10.73 -4.62 -2.03
C MET A 44 12.14 -4.86 -1.49
N THR A 45 13.17 -4.78 -2.33
CA THR A 45 14.56 -4.84 -1.87
C THR A 45 14.88 -3.67 -0.94
N LEU A 46 14.52 -2.46 -1.34
CA LEU A 46 14.71 -1.25 -0.54
C LEU A 46 13.85 -1.28 0.74
N PHE A 47 12.66 -1.86 0.70
CA PHE A 47 11.81 -2.04 1.87
C PHE A 47 12.51 -2.88 2.95
N TYR A 48 13.11 -4.01 2.57
CA TYR A 48 13.82 -4.86 3.53
C TYR A 48 15.15 -4.25 4.00
N LEU A 49 15.80 -3.44 3.17
CA LEU A 49 16.93 -2.62 3.61
C LEU A 49 16.51 -1.61 4.68
N LEU A 50 15.40 -0.90 4.47
CA LEU A 50 14.82 0.01 5.47
C LEU A 50 14.37 -0.75 6.73
N PHE A 51 13.78 -1.93 6.57
CA PHE A 51 13.41 -2.78 7.69
C PHE A 51 14.66 -3.23 8.48
N TYR A 52 15.78 -3.53 7.81
CA TYR A 52 17.03 -3.83 8.50
C TYR A 52 17.52 -2.65 9.35
N TYR A 53 17.44 -1.41 8.85
CA TYR A 53 17.75 -0.22 9.66
C TYR A 53 16.79 -0.07 10.84
N TYR A 54 15.50 -0.31 10.64
CA TYR A 54 14.50 -0.32 11.72
C TYR A 54 14.84 -1.38 12.79
N TYR A 55 15.19 -2.59 12.37
CA TYR A 55 15.67 -3.66 13.25
C TYR A 55 16.92 -3.23 14.03
N ARG A 56 17.93 -2.70 13.36
CA ARG A 56 19.18 -2.24 13.99
C ARG A 56 18.92 -1.14 15.02
N GLU A 57 18.04 -0.19 14.70
CA GLU A 57 17.70 0.91 15.61
C GLU A 57 17.02 0.43 16.89
N LEU A 58 16.11 -0.56 16.79
CA LEU A 58 15.39 -1.08 17.96
C LEU A 58 16.16 -2.13 18.75
N SER A 59 16.92 -3.00 18.07
CA SER A 59 17.71 -4.05 18.72
C SER A 59 19.04 -3.55 19.29
N LYS A 60 19.50 -2.38 18.83
CA LYS A 60 20.85 -1.85 19.07
C LYS A 60 21.98 -2.81 18.65
N ASP A 61 21.68 -3.75 17.75
CA ASP A 61 22.64 -4.68 17.17
C ASP A 61 23.41 -3.99 16.03
N ASP A 62 24.63 -3.53 16.32
CA ASP A 62 25.49 -2.77 15.39
C ASP A 62 26.48 -3.65 14.60
N ASN A 63 26.26 -4.97 14.57
CA ASN A 63 27.21 -5.91 13.98
C ASN A 63 27.51 -5.58 12.50
N ARG A 64 28.76 -5.18 12.23
CA ARG A 64 29.25 -4.78 10.91
C ARG A 64 29.13 -5.88 9.86
N ASN A 65 29.31 -7.15 10.25
CA ASN A 65 29.19 -8.28 9.32
C ASN A 65 27.76 -8.44 8.82
N LYS A 66 26.75 -8.25 9.71
CA LYS A 66 25.35 -8.26 9.29
C LYS A 66 25.06 -7.15 8.29
N THR A 67 25.56 -5.94 8.55
CA THR A 67 25.38 -4.80 7.65
C THR A 67 26.00 -5.07 6.28
N LEU A 68 27.23 -5.62 6.26
CA LEU A 68 27.92 -5.98 5.02
C LEU A 68 27.15 -7.03 4.21
N VAL A 69 26.66 -8.08 4.87
CA VAL A 69 25.86 -9.13 4.22
C VAL A 69 24.57 -8.56 3.63
N VAL A 70 23.87 -7.70 4.37
CA VAL A 70 22.65 -7.05 3.86
C VAL A 70 22.96 -6.20 2.62
N TYR A 71 24.00 -5.38 2.65
CA TYR A 71 24.37 -4.55 1.50
C TYR A 71 24.80 -5.39 0.30
N ALA A 72 25.57 -6.46 0.52
CA ALA A 72 25.96 -7.37 -0.54
C ALA A 72 24.74 -8.04 -1.20
N LEU A 73 23.78 -8.54 -0.41
CA LEU A 73 22.56 -9.17 -0.93
C LEU A 73 21.66 -8.16 -1.67
N VAL A 74 21.55 -6.94 -1.15
CA VAL A 74 20.79 -5.86 -1.80
C VAL A 74 21.44 -5.47 -3.12
N ALA A 75 22.75 -5.21 -3.13
CA ALA A 75 23.49 -4.84 -4.34
C ALA A 75 23.42 -5.95 -5.39
N LEU A 76 23.62 -7.21 -4.97
CA LEU A 76 23.49 -8.37 -5.84
C LEU A 76 22.08 -8.47 -6.43
N ARG A 77 21.04 -8.29 -5.62
CA ARG A 77 19.65 -8.32 -6.12
C ARG A 77 19.38 -7.22 -7.13
N ILE A 78 19.80 -5.99 -6.85
CA ILE A 78 19.61 -4.86 -7.79
C ILE A 78 20.36 -5.12 -9.09
N ALA A 79 21.62 -5.60 -9.03
CA ALA A 79 22.37 -5.97 -10.21
C ALA A 79 21.64 -7.05 -11.04
N LEU A 80 21.19 -8.13 -10.39
CA LEU A 80 20.43 -9.19 -11.04
C LEU A 80 19.10 -8.69 -11.64
N LEU A 81 18.43 -7.71 -11.02
CA LEU A 81 17.20 -7.13 -11.57
C LEU A 81 17.44 -6.28 -12.83
N LEU A 82 18.61 -5.65 -12.96
CA LEU A 82 18.94 -4.76 -14.08
C LEU A 82 19.55 -5.50 -15.28
N LEU A 83 19.96 -6.75 -15.10
CA LEU A 83 20.54 -7.57 -16.15
C LEU A 83 19.53 -7.85 -17.29
N PRO A 84 19.95 -7.79 -18.57
CA PRO A 84 19.04 -7.96 -19.72
C PRO A 84 18.42 -9.35 -19.81
N GLN A 85 19.03 -10.36 -19.18
CA GLN A 85 18.55 -11.74 -19.10
C GLN A 85 17.17 -11.88 -18.43
N ASN A 86 16.67 -10.83 -17.75
CA ASN A 86 15.30 -10.81 -17.25
C ASN A 86 14.24 -10.75 -18.35
N GLU A 87 14.59 -10.25 -19.54
CA GLU A 87 13.68 -10.05 -20.67
C GLU A 87 12.45 -9.21 -20.31
N TRP A 88 12.68 -8.09 -19.61
CA TRP A 88 11.63 -7.16 -19.20
C TRP A 88 10.82 -6.65 -20.38
N GLY A 89 9.51 -6.48 -20.18
CA GLY A 89 8.56 -6.14 -21.25
C GLY A 89 8.01 -7.36 -22.00
N THR A 90 8.51 -8.57 -21.74
CA THR A 90 8.02 -9.83 -22.30
C THR A 90 7.48 -10.76 -21.20
N LYS A 91 7.16 -12.02 -21.54
CA LYS A 91 6.82 -13.08 -20.54
C LYS A 91 7.95 -13.32 -19.52
N GLY A 92 9.16 -12.86 -19.82
CA GLY A 92 10.32 -12.87 -18.93
C GLY A 92 10.94 -14.24 -18.76
N ASN A 93 12.23 -14.27 -18.43
CA ASN A 93 12.96 -15.52 -18.24
C ASN A 93 12.65 -16.18 -16.89
N TYR A 94 12.16 -17.43 -16.89
CA TYR A 94 11.77 -18.14 -15.66
C TYR A 94 12.97 -18.41 -14.75
N THR A 95 14.03 -19.01 -15.30
CA THR A 95 15.24 -19.38 -14.56
C THR A 95 15.88 -18.15 -13.93
N PHE A 96 16.00 -17.08 -14.72
CA PHE A 96 16.55 -15.82 -14.22
C PHE A 96 15.62 -15.16 -13.19
N GLY A 97 14.31 -15.34 -13.34
CA GLY A 97 13.29 -15.00 -12.36
C GLY A 97 13.49 -15.67 -10.99
N LEU A 98 13.95 -16.92 -10.97
CA LEU A 98 14.34 -17.60 -9.72
C LEU A 98 15.66 -17.02 -9.17
N ILE A 99 16.69 -16.93 -10.01
CA ILE A 99 18.03 -16.46 -9.62
C ILE A 99 17.99 -15.07 -8.97
N ARG A 100 17.29 -14.11 -9.58
CA ARG A 100 17.17 -12.73 -9.05
C ARG A 100 16.45 -12.65 -7.70
N ASN A 101 15.68 -13.68 -7.33
CA ASN A 101 14.97 -13.76 -6.06
C ASN A 101 15.70 -14.57 -4.98
N ILE A 102 16.77 -15.31 -5.32
CA ILE A 102 17.60 -16.02 -4.33
C ILE A 102 18.19 -15.05 -3.29
N PRO A 103 18.85 -13.92 -3.65
CA PRO A 103 19.39 -13.00 -2.66
C PRO A 103 18.31 -12.43 -1.73
N PHE A 104 17.10 -12.26 -2.25
CA PHE A 104 15.96 -11.79 -1.46
C PHE A 104 15.47 -12.82 -0.44
N ALA A 105 15.35 -14.08 -0.86
CA ALA A 105 14.98 -15.17 0.03
C ALA A 105 15.98 -15.30 1.17
N ILE A 106 17.28 -15.22 0.86
CA ILE A 106 18.35 -15.24 1.87
C ILE A 106 18.22 -14.06 2.83
N LEU A 107 18.03 -12.83 2.31
CA LEU A 107 17.82 -11.64 3.13
C LEU A 107 16.61 -11.80 4.07
N GLY A 108 15.51 -12.35 3.56
CA GLY A 108 14.32 -12.67 4.32
C GLY A 108 14.58 -13.62 5.47
N ILE A 109 15.24 -14.75 5.19
CA ILE A 109 15.61 -15.76 6.19
C ILE A 109 16.50 -15.14 7.28
N LEU A 110 17.53 -14.39 6.90
CA LEU A 110 18.42 -13.73 7.85
C LEU A 110 17.66 -12.77 8.77
N LEU A 111 16.75 -11.97 8.23
CA LEU A 111 15.95 -11.04 9.02
C LEU A 111 14.95 -11.75 9.92
N ILE A 112 14.35 -12.88 9.49
CA ILE A 112 13.51 -13.72 10.35
C ILE A 112 14.32 -14.19 11.56
N LEU A 113 15.51 -14.76 11.33
CA LEU A 113 16.39 -15.28 12.39
C LEU A 113 16.86 -14.18 13.35
N TRP A 114 17.32 -13.05 12.81
CA TRP A 114 17.81 -11.94 13.63
C TRP A 114 16.70 -11.28 14.44
N THR A 115 15.53 -11.02 13.84
CA THR A 115 14.41 -10.45 14.59
C THR A 115 13.80 -11.42 15.59
N TRP A 116 13.85 -12.73 15.34
CA TRP A 116 13.40 -13.75 16.30
C TRP A 116 14.17 -13.69 17.62
N LYS A 117 15.49 -13.42 17.55
CA LYS A 117 16.34 -13.22 18.73
C LYS A 117 15.86 -12.04 19.59
N TYR A 118 15.37 -10.98 18.96
CA TYR A 118 14.94 -9.74 19.61
C TYR A 118 13.41 -9.62 19.75
N ARG A 119 12.65 -10.71 19.59
CA ARG A 119 11.17 -10.70 19.57
C ARG A 119 10.50 -10.13 20.83
N LYS A 120 11.21 -10.09 21.96
CA LYS A 120 10.72 -9.50 23.22
C LYS A 120 10.86 -7.97 23.26
N THR A 121 11.67 -7.39 22.36
CA THR A 121 11.90 -5.95 22.28
C THR A 121 10.62 -5.25 21.78
N PRO A 122 10.11 -4.23 22.48
CA PRO A 122 8.98 -3.44 22.00
C PRO A 122 9.21 -2.93 20.57
N GLY A 123 8.21 -3.07 19.69
CA GLY A 123 8.33 -2.72 18.27
C GLY A 123 8.86 -3.84 17.36
N LEU A 124 9.65 -4.79 17.88
CA LEU A 124 10.05 -6.00 17.13
C LEU A 124 9.15 -7.21 17.40
N GLN A 125 8.19 -7.08 18.30
CA GLN A 125 7.19 -8.09 18.59
C GLN A 125 6.47 -8.50 17.29
N TYR A 126 6.33 -9.80 17.07
CA TYR A 126 5.67 -10.40 15.91
C TYR A 126 6.35 -10.17 14.54
N THR A 127 7.34 -9.29 14.43
CA THR A 127 7.97 -8.96 13.14
C THR A 127 8.56 -10.17 12.43
N SER A 128 9.24 -11.05 13.18
CA SER A 128 9.78 -12.31 12.65
C SER A 128 8.68 -13.21 12.07
N SER A 129 7.57 -13.41 12.80
CA SER A 129 6.42 -14.20 12.35
C SER A 129 5.74 -13.59 11.12
N LEU A 130 5.64 -12.26 11.06
CA LEU A 130 5.04 -11.55 9.92
C LEU A 130 5.92 -11.63 8.67
N ILE A 131 7.24 -11.51 8.82
CA ILE A 131 8.18 -11.71 7.71
C ILE A 131 8.13 -13.16 7.24
N PHE A 132 8.11 -14.12 8.16
CA PHE A 132 7.97 -15.54 7.84
C PHE A 132 6.69 -15.82 7.05
N ALA A 133 5.53 -15.37 7.55
CA ALA A 133 4.25 -15.54 6.86
C ALA A 133 4.28 -14.92 5.46
N SER A 134 4.88 -13.74 5.32
CA SER A 134 5.05 -13.08 4.02
C SER A 134 5.87 -13.92 3.04
N PHE A 135 7.02 -14.45 3.47
CA PHE A 135 7.86 -15.31 2.61
C PHE A 135 7.22 -16.67 2.33
N LEU A 136 6.48 -17.24 3.28
CA LEU A 136 5.74 -18.48 3.13
C LEU A 136 4.73 -18.39 1.98
N PHE A 137 4.00 -17.28 1.85
CA PHE A 137 3.07 -17.05 0.76
C PHE A 137 3.74 -16.55 -0.53
N TYR A 138 4.88 -15.87 -0.43
CA TYR A 138 5.61 -15.33 -1.58
C TYR A 138 6.34 -16.41 -2.40
N LEU A 139 7.05 -17.34 -1.76
CA LEU A 139 7.89 -18.31 -2.47
C LEU A 139 7.09 -19.21 -3.44
N PRO A 140 5.91 -19.77 -3.06
CA PRO A 140 5.09 -20.54 -3.99
C PRO A 140 4.65 -19.73 -5.21
N VAL A 141 4.38 -18.43 -5.05
CA VAL A 141 3.99 -17.54 -6.15
C VAL A 141 5.15 -17.40 -7.14
N VAL A 142 6.36 -17.13 -6.65
CA VAL A 142 7.54 -16.93 -7.50
C VAL A 142 7.88 -18.19 -8.29
N ILE A 143 7.79 -19.36 -7.64
CA ILE A 143 8.16 -20.63 -8.24
C ILE A 143 7.06 -21.13 -9.18
N GLY A 144 5.80 -21.01 -8.77
CA GLY A 144 4.70 -21.78 -9.36
C GLY A 144 3.66 -20.97 -10.14
N ALA A 145 3.56 -19.65 -9.98
CA ALA A 145 2.42 -18.90 -10.54
C ALA A 145 2.36 -18.89 -12.07
N ARG A 146 3.48 -19.16 -12.76
CA ARG A 146 3.50 -19.33 -14.22
C ARG A 146 2.84 -20.62 -14.68
N PHE A 147 2.83 -21.65 -13.84
CA PHE A 147 2.27 -22.96 -14.15
C PHE A 147 0.87 -23.13 -13.55
N ILE A 148 0.65 -22.55 -12.37
CA ILE A 148 -0.61 -22.62 -11.62
C ILE A 148 -1.06 -21.19 -11.31
N PRO A 149 -1.87 -20.55 -12.17
CA PRO A 149 -2.31 -19.16 -11.99
C PRO A 149 -2.98 -18.89 -10.64
N ALA A 150 -3.68 -19.88 -10.08
CA ALA A 150 -4.34 -19.78 -8.78
C ALA A 150 -3.37 -19.46 -7.62
N LEU A 151 -2.09 -19.84 -7.73
CA LEU A 151 -1.08 -19.47 -6.74
C LEU A 151 -0.92 -17.96 -6.60
N GLY A 152 -1.23 -17.18 -7.64
CA GLY A 152 -1.24 -15.72 -7.58
C GLY A 152 -2.12 -15.14 -6.47
N ALA A 153 -3.16 -15.86 -6.02
CA ALA A 153 -4.02 -15.43 -4.93
C ALA A 153 -3.28 -15.31 -3.59
N LEU A 154 -2.17 -16.05 -3.41
CA LEU A 154 -1.32 -15.97 -2.21
C LEU A 154 -0.61 -14.61 -2.06
N MET A 155 -0.66 -13.75 -3.07
CA MET A 155 -0.20 -12.37 -2.94
C MET A 155 -1.04 -11.55 -1.95
N ILE A 156 -2.34 -11.86 -1.79
CA ILE A 156 -3.22 -11.17 -0.84
C ILE A 156 -2.75 -11.37 0.61
N PRO A 157 -2.65 -12.62 1.14
CA PRO A 157 -2.20 -12.83 2.51
C PRO A 157 -0.74 -12.39 2.72
N LYS A 158 0.13 -12.48 1.70
CA LYS A 158 1.47 -11.85 1.72
C LYS A 158 1.39 -10.36 2.00
N THR A 159 0.59 -9.61 1.23
CA THR A 159 0.47 -8.15 1.38
C THR A 159 -0.13 -7.78 2.74
N VAL A 160 -1.10 -8.55 3.25
CA VAL A 160 -1.61 -8.39 4.62
C VAL A 160 -0.48 -8.49 5.65
N ALA A 161 0.41 -9.48 5.53
CA ALA A 161 1.54 -9.63 6.44
C ALA A 161 2.49 -8.41 6.40
N TYR A 162 2.76 -7.83 5.22
CA TYR A 162 3.54 -6.60 5.10
C TYR A 162 2.87 -5.38 5.70
N VAL A 163 1.56 -5.20 5.47
CA VAL A 163 0.79 -4.11 6.06
C VAL A 163 0.84 -4.21 7.58
N LEU A 164 0.63 -5.40 8.14
CA LEU A 164 0.73 -5.64 9.57
C LEU A 164 2.14 -5.37 10.10
N LEU A 165 3.20 -5.72 9.36
CA LEU A 165 4.58 -5.41 9.73
C LEU A 165 4.80 -3.89 9.86
N VAL A 166 4.25 -3.11 8.94
CA VAL A 166 4.29 -1.65 9.00
C VAL A 166 3.44 -1.11 10.14
N VAL A 167 2.25 -1.68 10.40
CA VAL A 167 1.39 -1.28 11.53
C VAL A 167 2.09 -1.51 12.87
N VAL A 168 2.80 -2.63 13.04
CA VAL A 168 3.61 -2.88 14.24
C VAL A 168 4.66 -1.77 14.42
N GLY A 169 5.40 -1.43 13.36
CA GLY A 169 6.37 -0.33 13.40
C GLY A 169 5.73 1.03 13.67
N TYR A 170 4.60 1.31 13.05
CA TYR A 170 3.84 2.56 13.23
C TYR A 170 3.36 2.73 14.67
N LYS A 171 2.75 1.68 15.26
CA LYS A 171 2.27 1.70 16.65
C LYS A 171 3.42 1.92 17.65
N HIS A 172 4.62 1.46 17.33
CA HIS A 172 5.78 1.67 18.18
C HIS A 172 6.19 3.16 18.24
N PHE A 173 6.23 3.85 17.10
CA PHE A 173 6.67 5.24 17.01
C PHE A 173 5.57 6.28 17.28
N LEU A 174 4.30 5.96 17.00
CA LEU A 174 3.18 6.89 17.14
C LEU A 174 2.22 6.40 18.21
N GLN A 175 2.63 6.59 19.47
CA GLN A 175 1.88 6.14 20.64
C GLN A 175 0.77 7.13 21.06
N LYS A 176 0.86 8.42 20.68
CA LYS A 176 -0.07 9.47 21.12
C LYS A 176 -0.68 10.21 19.93
N PHE A 177 -2.00 10.36 19.96
CA PHE A 177 -2.72 11.19 19.01
C PHE A 177 -2.54 12.64 19.40
N GLU A 178 -1.82 13.41 18.58
CA GLU A 178 -1.56 14.82 18.80
C GLU A 178 -2.21 15.64 17.67
N PRO A 179 -2.67 16.88 17.93
CA PRO A 179 -3.27 17.73 16.88
C PRO A 179 -2.37 17.92 15.66
N GLY A 180 -1.05 17.94 15.84
CA GLY A 180 -0.10 18.01 14.73
C GLY A 180 -0.17 16.82 13.75
N ASN A 181 -0.69 15.67 14.19
CA ASN A 181 -0.92 14.52 13.31
C ASN A 181 -2.03 14.78 12.30
N LEU A 182 -3.05 15.58 12.65
CA LEU A 182 -4.11 15.98 11.71
C LEU A 182 -3.57 16.84 10.59
N PHE A 183 -2.70 17.81 10.93
CA PHE A 183 -2.08 18.67 9.93
C PHE A 183 -1.24 17.85 8.93
N LYS A 184 -0.41 16.92 9.44
CA LYS A 184 0.37 15.99 8.60
C LYS A 184 -0.54 15.11 7.73
N LEU A 185 -1.65 14.62 8.28
CA LEU A 185 -2.61 13.81 7.55
C LEU A 185 -3.31 14.61 6.45
N ALA A 186 -3.73 15.84 6.73
CA ALA A 186 -4.33 16.73 5.75
C ALA A 186 -3.36 17.03 4.59
N LEU A 187 -2.09 17.35 4.90
CA LEU A 187 -1.06 17.52 3.87
C LEU A 187 -0.83 16.25 3.05
N THR A 188 -0.89 15.08 3.68
CA THR A 188 -0.80 13.79 2.97
C THR A 188 -1.95 13.66 1.97
N PHE A 189 -3.18 13.97 2.38
CA PHE A 189 -4.34 13.97 1.48
C PHE A 189 -4.23 15.01 0.37
N ALA A 190 -3.64 16.19 0.63
CA ALA A 190 -3.38 17.20 -0.41
C ALA A 190 -2.45 16.65 -1.50
N ILE A 191 -1.32 16.07 -1.10
CA ILE A 191 -0.35 15.46 -2.02
C ILE A 191 -1.01 14.31 -2.80
N MET A 192 -1.73 13.43 -2.11
CA MET A 192 -2.44 12.32 -2.75
C MET A 192 -3.53 12.82 -3.71
N GLY A 193 -4.21 13.92 -3.39
CA GLY A 193 -5.20 14.56 -4.26
C GLY A 193 -4.55 15.06 -5.55
N LEU A 194 -3.42 15.75 -5.47
CA LEU A 194 -2.66 16.19 -6.64
C LEU A 194 -2.20 15.01 -7.51
N ILE A 195 -1.65 13.96 -6.88
CA ILE A 195 -1.27 12.72 -7.57
C ILE A 195 -2.49 12.09 -8.26
N GLY A 196 -3.64 12.01 -7.57
CA GLY A 196 -4.88 11.46 -8.12
C GLY A 196 -5.41 12.25 -9.32
N GLY A 197 -5.27 13.58 -9.30
CA GLY A 197 -5.64 14.44 -10.43
C GLY A 197 -4.75 14.23 -11.66
N VAL A 198 -3.44 14.16 -11.46
CA VAL A 198 -2.48 13.82 -12.53
C VAL A 198 -2.75 12.41 -13.06
N PHE A 199 -2.95 11.45 -12.17
CA PHE A 199 -3.25 10.07 -12.55
C PHE A 199 -4.50 9.98 -13.42
N TYR A 200 -5.61 10.60 -13.01
CA TYR A 200 -6.84 10.65 -13.83
C TYR A 200 -6.56 11.17 -15.24
N ARG A 201 -5.88 12.32 -15.35
CA ARG A 201 -5.59 12.97 -16.65
C ARG A 201 -4.71 12.13 -17.55
N GLU A 202 -3.59 11.61 -17.04
CA GLU A 202 -2.66 10.82 -17.86
C GLU A 202 -3.26 9.45 -18.21
N PHE A 203 -4.03 8.87 -17.29
CA PHE A 203 -4.65 7.57 -17.50
C PHE A 203 -5.78 7.63 -18.54
N THR A 204 -6.70 8.60 -18.49
CA THR A 204 -7.73 8.74 -19.53
C THR A 204 -7.11 9.06 -20.89
N LYS A 205 -6.06 9.90 -20.93
CA LYS A 205 -5.31 10.19 -22.15
C LYS A 205 -4.66 8.95 -22.75
N ALA A 206 -4.05 8.09 -21.92
CA ALA A 206 -3.39 6.86 -22.37
C ALA A 206 -4.37 5.86 -23.02
N TYR A 207 -5.64 5.89 -22.63
CA TYR A 207 -6.69 5.02 -23.17
C TYR A 207 -7.63 5.74 -24.15
N HIS A 208 -7.31 6.97 -24.56
CA HIS A 208 -8.15 7.81 -25.44
C HIS A 208 -9.61 7.96 -24.95
N TRP A 209 -9.80 7.98 -23.63
CA TRP A 209 -11.13 8.04 -23.02
C TRP A 209 -11.61 9.48 -22.83
N THR A 210 -12.80 9.81 -23.31
CA THR A 210 -13.34 11.19 -23.30
C THR A 210 -14.47 11.41 -22.30
N ASP A 211 -15.15 10.36 -21.85
CA ASP A 211 -16.29 10.47 -20.93
C ASP A 211 -15.87 10.60 -19.46
N VAL A 212 -16.76 11.14 -18.63
CA VAL A 212 -16.53 11.26 -17.18
C VAL A 212 -16.64 9.89 -16.52
N THR A 213 -15.58 9.49 -15.82
CA THR A 213 -15.55 8.23 -15.06
C THR A 213 -15.51 8.46 -13.57
N ARG A 214 -15.74 7.40 -12.79
CA ARG A 214 -15.68 7.46 -11.32
C ARG A 214 -14.28 7.85 -10.81
N LEU A 215 -13.24 7.68 -11.63
CA LEU A 215 -11.88 8.10 -11.32
C LEU A 215 -11.75 9.63 -11.19
N SER A 216 -12.57 10.40 -11.91
CA SER A 216 -12.57 11.87 -11.85
C SER A 216 -12.89 12.43 -10.46
N PHE A 217 -13.68 11.69 -9.67
CA PHE A 217 -14.06 12.10 -8.32
C PHE A 217 -12.94 11.92 -7.28
N VAL A 218 -11.91 11.12 -7.58
CA VAL A 218 -10.82 10.83 -6.63
C VAL A 218 -10.08 12.12 -6.23
N HIS A 219 -9.69 12.93 -7.20
CA HIS A 219 -9.00 14.20 -6.96
C HIS A 219 -9.83 15.11 -6.04
N LEU A 220 -11.10 15.32 -6.38
CA LEU A 220 -11.98 16.22 -5.63
C LEU A 220 -12.16 15.73 -4.19
N HIS A 221 -12.46 14.45 -3.96
CA HIS A 221 -12.69 13.92 -2.61
C HIS A 221 -11.43 13.98 -1.73
N LEU A 222 -10.25 13.71 -2.30
CA LEU A 222 -8.99 13.83 -1.57
C LEU A 222 -8.69 15.28 -1.16
N ILE A 223 -8.95 16.24 -2.05
CA ILE A 223 -8.75 17.67 -1.73
C ILE A 223 -9.81 18.20 -0.76
N THR A 224 -11.09 17.95 -1.01
CA THR A 224 -12.17 18.55 -0.19
C THR A 224 -12.33 17.85 1.14
N LEU A 225 -12.50 16.53 1.16
CA LEU A 225 -12.76 15.75 2.37
C LEU A 225 -11.46 15.35 3.09
N GLY A 226 -10.38 15.15 2.35
CA GLY A 226 -9.08 14.77 2.92
C GLY A 226 -8.24 15.95 3.37
N PHE A 227 -8.11 16.99 2.54
CA PHE A 227 -7.28 18.16 2.89
C PHE A 227 -8.08 19.27 3.55
N LEU A 228 -9.02 19.91 2.84
CA LEU A 228 -9.71 21.11 3.32
C LEU A 228 -10.50 20.83 4.61
N TRP A 229 -11.28 19.76 4.63
CA TRP A 229 -12.04 19.36 5.81
C TRP A 229 -11.13 19.05 7.01
N LEU A 230 -10.06 18.26 6.83
CA LEU A 230 -9.14 17.95 7.93
C LEU A 230 -8.35 19.18 8.42
N ILE A 231 -8.08 20.16 7.55
CA ILE A 231 -7.52 21.45 7.97
C ILE A 231 -8.51 22.22 8.85
N ILE A 232 -9.80 22.26 8.49
CA ILE A 232 -10.85 22.90 9.31
C ILE A 232 -10.90 22.23 10.69
N VAL A 233 -10.97 20.90 10.72
CA VAL A 233 -10.94 20.09 11.95
C VAL A 233 -9.67 20.41 12.76
N TYR A 234 -8.49 20.43 12.13
CA TYR A 234 -7.23 20.80 12.79
C TYR A 234 -7.27 22.22 13.40
N LEU A 235 -7.73 23.22 12.66
CA LEU A 235 -7.79 24.61 13.11
C LEU A 235 -8.74 24.79 14.29
N PHE A 236 -9.82 24.02 14.34
CA PHE A 236 -10.75 23.99 15.47
C PHE A 236 -10.11 23.34 16.71
N PHE A 237 -9.40 22.21 16.53
CA PHE A 237 -8.87 21.41 17.66
C PHE A 237 -7.48 21.81 18.15
N ARG A 238 -6.67 22.53 17.37
CA ARG A 238 -5.29 22.90 17.76
C ARG A 238 -5.20 23.65 19.09
N LYS A 239 -6.28 24.31 19.54
CA LYS A 239 -6.34 25.02 20.83
C LYS A 239 -7.04 24.21 21.95
N LYS A 240 -7.73 23.11 21.62
CA LYS A 240 -8.53 22.28 22.55
C LYS A 240 -7.83 20.94 22.83
N VAL A 241 -6.55 20.97 23.16
CA VAL A 241 -5.70 19.75 23.26
C VAL A 241 -6.21 18.77 24.31
N HIS A 242 -6.89 19.24 25.36
CA HIS A 242 -7.45 18.41 26.43
C HIS A 242 -8.56 17.44 25.96
N THR A 243 -9.20 17.68 24.80
CA THR A 243 -10.29 16.85 24.28
C THR A 243 -9.82 15.85 23.21
N LYS A 244 -8.50 15.68 23.03
CA LYS A 244 -7.91 14.88 21.95
C LYS A 244 -8.39 13.42 21.89
N ASP A 245 -8.66 12.79 23.03
CA ASP A 245 -9.08 11.39 23.09
C ASP A 245 -10.52 11.17 22.60
N LEU A 246 -11.39 12.20 22.74
CA LEU A 246 -12.77 12.17 22.24
C LEU A 246 -12.83 12.13 20.70
N PHE A 247 -11.84 12.72 20.03
CA PHE A 247 -11.84 12.84 18.57
C PHE A 247 -11.03 11.77 17.84
N LYS A 248 -10.18 11.03 18.55
CA LYS A 248 -9.31 10.01 17.94
C LYS A 248 -10.11 8.96 17.17
N GLN A 249 -11.13 8.38 17.80
CA GLN A 249 -11.98 7.34 17.19
C GLN A 249 -12.82 7.86 16.02
N PRO A 250 -13.59 8.96 16.15
CA PRO A 250 -14.43 9.44 15.05
C PRO A 250 -13.60 9.92 13.85
N ILE A 251 -12.44 10.56 14.06
CA ILE A 251 -11.52 10.91 12.97
C ILE A 251 -10.96 9.65 12.30
N THR A 252 -10.57 8.64 13.08
CA THR A 252 -10.06 7.37 12.52
C THR A 252 -11.11 6.71 11.64
N LEU A 253 -12.37 6.67 12.09
CA LEU A 253 -13.49 6.11 11.33
C LEU A 253 -13.75 6.90 10.05
N TYR A 254 -13.78 8.23 10.13
CA TYR A 254 -13.94 9.12 8.98
C TYR A 254 -12.84 8.92 7.94
N VAL A 255 -11.57 8.94 8.35
CA VAL A 255 -10.41 8.75 7.48
C VAL A 255 -10.43 7.36 6.84
N THR A 256 -10.82 6.33 7.59
CA THR A 256 -10.97 4.97 7.06
C THR A 256 -12.05 4.91 5.98
N GLY A 257 -13.21 5.54 6.22
CA GLY A 257 -14.26 5.68 5.22
C GLY A 257 -13.80 6.43 3.97
N LEU A 258 -13.05 7.52 4.13
CA LEU A 258 -12.51 8.29 3.01
C LEU A 258 -11.56 7.46 2.15
N ILE A 259 -10.62 6.75 2.78
CA ILE A 259 -9.68 5.87 2.09
C ILE A 259 -10.45 4.78 1.34
N TRP A 260 -11.45 4.17 1.96
CA TRP A 260 -12.28 3.16 1.32
C TRP A 260 -13.01 3.70 0.09
N THR A 261 -13.66 4.86 0.20
CA THR A 261 -14.36 5.51 -0.91
C THR A 261 -13.41 5.83 -2.07
N VAL A 262 -12.21 6.35 -1.77
CA VAL A 262 -11.19 6.66 -2.79
C VAL A 262 -10.71 5.39 -3.50
N VAL A 263 -10.47 4.30 -2.75
CA VAL A 263 -10.09 3.01 -3.34
C VAL A 263 -11.21 2.48 -4.24
N ALA A 264 -12.46 2.54 -3.78
CA ALA A 264 -13.61 2.09 -4.56
C ALA A 264 -13.79 2.90 -5.86
N PHE A 265 -13.66 4.23 -5.81
CA PHE A 265 -13.68 5.08 -7.00
C PHE A 265 -12.52 4.80 -7.94
N THR A 266 -11.33 4.55 -7.42
CA THR A 266 -10.16 4.23 -8.23
C THR A 266 -10.36 2.92 -8.98
N VAL A 267 -10.76 1.85 -8.28
CA VAL A 267 -11.01 0.53 -8.89
C VAL A 267 -12.14 0.59 -9.91
N ARG A 268 -13.27 1.20 -9.55
CA ARG A 268 -14.43 1.32 -10.45
C ARG A 268 -14.14 2.21 -11.65
N GLY A 269 -13.44 3.32 -11.45
CA GLY A 269 -13.06 4.22 -12.54
C GLY A 269 -12.06 3.60 -13.53
N ILE A 270 -11.09 2.81 -13.03
CA ILE A 270 -10.21 2.02 -13.90
C ILE A 270 -11.02 0.96 -14.67
N TYR A 271 -11.93 0.26 -13.99
CA TYR A 271 -12.80 -0.74 -14.62
C TYR A 271 -13.67 -0.15 -15.74
N GLU A 272 -14.22 1.05 -15.56
CA GLU A 272 -15.04 1.73 -16.57
C GLU A 272 -14.26 2.02 -17.87
N ILE A 273 -12.98 2.39 -17.75
CA ILE A 273 -12.11 2.71 -18.89
C ILE A 273 -11.63 1.43 -19.57
N ILE A 274 -11.18 0.45 -18.78
CA ILE A 274 -10.51 -0.76 -19.29
C ILE A 274 -11.50 -1.84 -19.72
N GLY A 275 -12.67 -1.91 -19.08
CA GLY A 275 -13.69 -2.92 -19.39
C GLY A 275 -14.28 -2.77 -20.79
N GLN A 276 -14.08 -1.62 -21.46
CA GLN A 276 -14.54 -1.36 -22.84
C GLN A 276 -16.03 -1.69 -23.06
N GLY A 277 -16.87 -1.45 -22.04
CA GLY A 277 -18.30 -1.75 -22.08
C GLY A 277 -18.67 -3.22 -21.81
N GLN A 278 -17.71 -4.12 -21.62
CA GLN A 278 -17.98 -5.49 -21.20
C GLN A 278 -18.31 -5.56 -19.70
N LYS A 279 -19.40 -6.25 -19.37
CA LYS A 279 -19.79 -6.51 -17.98
C LYS A 279 -19.06 -7.74 -17.45
N ILE A 280 -17.82 -7.55 -17.00
CA ILE A 280 -16.99 -8.58 -16.36
C ILE A 280 -17.44 -8.80 -14.91
N PHE A 281 -17.82 -7.74 -14.20
CA PHE A 281 -18.31 -7.78 -12.82
C PHE A 281 -19.72 -7.20 -12.67
N PRO A 282 -20.54 -7.70 -11.72
CA PRO A 282 -21.85 -7.13 -11.44
C PRO A 282 -21.75 -5.70 -10.88
N ASP A 283 -22.40 -4.74 -11.53
CA ASP A 283 -22.42 -3.34 -11.08
C ASP A 283 -22.95 -3.17 -9.65
N ALA A 284 -23.90 -4.01 -9.24
CA ALA A 284 -24.46 -4.01 -7.89
C ALA A 284 -23.40 -4.34 -6.83
N ALA A 285 -22.47 -5.26 -7.11
CA ALA A 285 -21.41 -5.63 -6.19
C ALA A 285 -20.40 -4.47 -6.02
N LEU A 286 -19.99 -3.84 -7.12
CA LEU A 286 -19.09 -2.68 -7.10
C LEU A 286 -19.75 -1.49 -6.37
N SER A 287 -21.06 -1.28 -6.59
CA SER A 287 -21.82 -0.23 -5.91
C SER A 287 -21.96 -0.50 -4.41
N GLY A 288 -22.24 -1.74 -4.01
CA GLY A 288 -22.33 -2.14 -2.61
C GLY A 288 -21.01 -1.93 -1.86
N ILE A 289 -19.89 -2.33 -2.47
CA ILE A 289 -18.55 -2.09 -1.92
C ILE A 289 -18.30 -0.59 -1.74
N ALA A 290 -18.62 0.25 -2.73
CA ALA A 290 -18.47 1.70 -2.62
C ALA A 290 -19.37 2.33 -1.53
N GLY A 291 -20.56 1.75 -1.28
CA GLY A 291 -21.51 2.20 -0.26
C GLY A 291 -20.96 2.11 1.17
N ILE A 292 -20.15 1.08 1.46
CA ILE A 292 -19.52 0.91 2.79
C ILE A 292 -18.67 2.14 3.17
N GLY A 293 -17.92 2.69 2.22
CA GLY A 293 -17.09 3.88 2.45
C GLY A 293 -17.93 5.10 2.83
N HIS A 294 -19.07 5.30 2.16
CA HIS A 294 -20.00 6.40 2.44
C HIS A 294 -20.68 6.25 3.81
N ILE A 295 -21.03 5.03 4.21
CA ILE A 295 -21.58 4.76 5.54
C ILE A 295 -20.56 5.12 6.62
N LEU A 296 -19.30 4.65 6.49
CA LEU A 296 -18.24 4.94 7.46
C LEU A 296 -17.92 6.44 7.53
N LEU A 297 -17.86 7.13 6.38
CA LEU A 297 -17.69 8.58 6.30
C LEU A 297 -18.81 9.31 7.06
N SER A 298 -20.05 8.91 6.84
CA SER A 298 -21.23 9.55 7.43
C SER A 298 -21.27 9.36 8.94
N ILE A 299 -21.03 8.13 9.42
CA ILE A 299 -20.97 7.83 10.86
C ILE A 299 -19.82 8.60 11.51
N GLY A 300 -18.63 8.59 10.89
CA GLY A 300 -17.47 9.33 11.39
C GLY A 300 -17.74 10.83 11.49
N LEU A 301 -18.38 11.42 10.47
CA LEU A 301 -18.73 12.83 10.44
C LEU A 301 -19.76 13.20 11.53
N ILE A 302 -20.85 12.46 11.63
CA ILE A 302 -21.91 12.70 12.64
C ILE A 302 -21.31 12.57 14.04
N TRP A 303 -20.47 11.57 14.28
CA TRP A 303 -19.82 11.37 15.56
C TRP A 303 -18.87 12.53 15.89
N MET A 304 -18.05 13.00 14.95
CA MET A 304 -17.22 14.19 15.15
C MET A 304 -18.07 15.41 15.52
N MET A 305 -19.18 15.66 14.82
CA MET A 305 -20.05 16.80 15.09
C MET A 305 -20.71 16.71 16.47
N SER A 306 -21.18 15.53 16.86
CA SER A 306 -21.77 15.29 18.18
C SER A 306 -20.78 15.61 19.31
N GLN A 307 -19.52 15.19 19.17
CA GLN A 307 -18.46 15.49 20.15
C GLN A 307 -18.17 16.99 20.22
N THR A 308 -18.16 17.70 19.08
CA THR A 308 -17.99 19.14 19.03
C THR A 308 -19.08 19.88 19.81
N ILE A 309 -20.35 19.49 19.60
CA ILE A 309 -21.50 20.09 20.30
C ILE A 309 -21.42 19.85 21.82
N GLN A 310 -21.00 18.66 22.25
CA GLN A 310 -20.85 18.35 23.68
C GLN A 310 -19.80 19.24 24.35
N ILE A 311 -18.70 19.54 23.67
CA ILE A 311 -17.62 20.38 24.20
C ILE A 311 -18.01 21.85 24.24
N GLU A 312 -18.79 22.35 23.29
CA GLU A 312 -19.26 23.75 23.31
C GLU A 312 -20.33 24.02 24.38
N ARG A 313 -20.99 22.97 24.88
CA ARG A 313 -21.94 23.06 25.99
C ARG A 313 -21.27 23.04 27.38
N GLN A 314 -19.98 22.76 27.45
CA GLN A 314 -19.17 22.75 28.69
C GLN A 314 -18.37 24.05 28.81
#